data_AF-A0A1A2P2X3-F1
#
_entry.id   AF-A0A1A2P2X3-F1
#
_cell.length_a   1.000
_cell.length_b   1.000
_cell.length_c   1.000
_cell.angle_alpha   90.00
_cell.angle_beta   90.00
_cell.angle_gamma   90.00
#
_symmetry.space_group_name_H-M   'P 1'
#
loop_
_entity.id
_entity.type
_entity.pdbx_description
1 polymer ?
#
loop_
_entity_poly.entity_id
_entity_poly.type
_entity_poly.pdbx_seq_one_letter_code
_entity_poly.pdbx_strand_id
1 'polypeptide(L)'
;RDELLNGTLLVTGVSPRPDATGEQFVTIAGVINGPTVSEHAVYQRMAMDVDHWPTIGQLFPVVYSPKNPDNWRLAPSEPPPV
;
A
#
# COMPACT_ATOMS: atom_id res chain seq x y z
N ARG A 1 11.19 -18.87 -5.54
CA ARG A 1 10.62 -17.50 -5.48
C ARG A 1 9.33 -17.67 -4.71
N ASP A 2 9.25 -17.21 -3.46
CA ASP A 2 7.97 -17.31 -2.72
C ASP A 2 6.88 -16.62 -3.56
N GLU A 3 5.77 -17.32 -3.74
CA GLU A 3 4.62 -16.83 -4.50
C GLU A 3 3.96 -15.71 -3.68
N LEU A 4 3.93 -14.51 -4.26
CA LEU A 4 3.22 -13.38 -3.67
C LEU A 4 1.77 -13.43 -4.11
N LEU A 5 0.86 -13.13 -3.20
CA LEU A 5 -0.56 -13.06 -3.49
C LEU A 5 -0.99 -11.61 -3.71
N ASN A 6 -1.99 -11.43 -4.55
CA ASN A 6 -2.64 -10.14 -4.75
C ASN A 6 -3.67 -9.90 -3.64
N GLY A 7 -3.77 -8.66 -3.19
CA GLY A 7 -4.77 -8.22 -2.23
C GLY A 7 -5.13 -6.75 -2.44
N THR A 8 -5.97 -6.25 -1.54
CA THR A 8 -6.37 -4.85 -1.49
C THR A 8 -6.08 -4.29 -0.11
N LEU A 9 -5.36 -3.18 -0.06
CA LEU A 9 -5.14 -2.38 1.13
C LEU A 9 -6.22 -1.31 1.22
N LEU A 10 -6.98 -1.31 2.30
CA LEU A 10 -7.79 -0.17 2.73
C LEU A 10 -6.97 0.70 3.66
N VAL A 11 -6.76 1.96 3.27
CA VAL A 11 -6.02 2.94 4.08
C VAL A 11 -6.88 3.42 5.25
N THR A 12 -6.39 3.28 6.48
CA THR A 12 -7.06 3.72 7.71
C THR A 12 -6.33 4.86 8.41
N GLY A 13 -5.05 5.10 8.07
CA GLY A 13 -4.27 6.23 8.56
C GLY A 13 -3.12 6.57 7.62
N VAL A 14 -2.79 7.86 7.54
CA VAL A 14 -1.69 8.37 6.72
C VAL A 14 -0.96 9.46 7.50
N SER A 15 0.37 9.49 7.44
CA SER A 15 1.15 10.61 7.95
C SER A 15 0.78 11.93 7.23
N PRO A 16 0.89 13.09 7.89
CA PRO A 16 0.62 14.38 7.25
C PRO A 16 1.42 14.57 5.95
N ARG A 17 0.77 15.13 4.93
CA ARG A 17 1.43 15.52 3.67
C ARG A 17 2.43 16.65 3.98
N PRO A 18 3.72 16.52 3.63
CA PRO A 18 4.69 17.58 3.85
C PRO A 18 4.45 18.76 2.88
N ASP A 19 4.90 19.95 3.28
CA ASP A 19 5.00 21.11 2.39
C ASP A 19 6.32 21.03 1.59
N ALA A 20 6.39 20.07 0.68
CA ALA A 20 7.53 19.76 -0.17
C ALA A 20 7.05 19.19 -1.52
N THR A 21 7.95 19.05 -2.49
CA THR A 21 7.65 18.46 -3.80
C THR A 21 8.41 17.14 -4.02
N GLY A 22 7.98 16.37 -5.02
CA GLY A 22 8.62 15.12 -5.43
C GLY A 22 8.39 13.97 -4.46
N GLU A 23 9.32 13.01 -4.42
CA GLU A 23 9.21 11.84 -3.55
C GLU A 23 9.48 12.20 -2.09
N GLN A 24 8.52 11.89 -1.23
CA GLN A 24 8.62 12.05 0.21
C GLN A 24 8.23 10.76 0.93
N PHE A 25 8.66 10.63 2.18
CA PHE A 25 8.29 9.47 2.98
C PHE A 25 6.91 9.61 3.58
N VAL A 26 5.99 8.76 3.15
CA VAL A 26 4.68 8.58 3.76
C VAL A 26 4.71 7.38 4.69
N THR A 27 3.95 7.46 5.78
CA THR A 27 3.62 6.30 6.60
C THR A 27 2.14 5.98 6.45
N ILE A 28 1.83 4.73 6.10
CA ILE A 28 0.49 4.24 5.82
C ILE A 28 0.14 3.20 6.87
N ALA A 29 -0.99 3.41 7.55
CA ALA A 29 -1.71 2.40 8.31
C ALA A 29 -2.92 1.94 7.50
N GLY A 30 -3.20 0.64 7.51
CA GLY A 30 -4.34 0.10 6.77
C GLY A 30 -4.64 -1.34 7.10
N VAL A 31 -5.59 -1.92 6.38
CA VAL A 31 -5.94 -3.34 6.47
C VAL A 31 -5.87 -3.99 5.10
N ILE A 32 -5.17 -5.12 5.00
CA ILE A 32 -5.09 -5.93 3.78
C ILE A 32 -6.17 -7.00 3.81
N ASN A 33 -6.91 -7.08 2.71
CA ASN A 33 -7.81 -8.18 2.41
C ASN A 33 -7.27 -8.94 1.18
N GLY A 34 -7.19 -10.26 1.27
CA GLY A 34 -6.68 -11.11 0.20
C GLY A 34 -7.11 -12.57 0.34
N PRO A 35 -6.70 -13.45 -0.58
CA PRO A 35 -7.14 -14.85 -0.60
C PRO A 35 -6.80 -15.64 0.69
N THR A 36 -5.77 -15.22 1.41
CA THR A 36 -5.28 -15.91 2.62
C THR A 36 -5.38 -15.08 3.88
N VAL A 37 -5.85 -13.83 3.80
CA VAL A 37 -5.94 -12.91 4.94
C VAL A 37 -7.23 -12.11 4.88
N SER A 38 -7.90 -11.99 6.03
CA SER A 38 -9.08 -11.15 6.21
C SER A 38 -8.74 -10.02 7.17
N GLU A 39 -8.84 -8.78 6.70
CA GLU A 39 -8.63 -7.55 7.47
C GLU A 39 -7.30 -7.49 8.25
N HIS A 40 -6.21 -7.96 7.64
CA HIS A 40 -4.90 -7.96 8.30
C HIS A 40 -4.34 -6.54 8.41
N ALA A 41 -4.25 -6.02 9.63
CA ALA A 41 -3.73 -4.68 9.88
C ALA A 41 -2.24 -4.59 9.55
N VAL A 42 -1.86 -3.56 8.80
CA VAL A 42 -0.48 -3.30 8.39
C VAL A 42 -0.09 -1.86 8.65
N TYR A 43 1.22 -1.66 8.77
CA TYR A 43 1.83 -0.36 8.97
C TYR A 43 3.17 -0.30 8.24
N GLN A 44 3.33 0.63 7.30
CA GLN A 44 4.56 0.73 6.51
C GLN A 44 4.91 2.17 6.16
N ARG A 45 6.21 2.49 6.19
CA ARG A 45 6.77 3.72 5.65
C ARG A 45 7.37 3.45 4.27
N MET A 46 7.03 4.28 3.28
CA MET A 46 7.54 4.17 1.91
C MET A 46 7.71 5.55 1.26
N ALA A 47 8.47 5.61 0.16
CA ALA A 47 8.56 6.80 -0.67
C ALA A 47 7.36 6.86 -1.62
N MET A 48 6.70 8.00 -1.69
CA MET A 48 5.63 8.30 -2.64
C MET A 48 5.75 9.73 -3.13
N ASP A 49 5.31 9.98 -4.35
CA ASP A 49 5.16 11.34 -4.87
C ASP A 49 4.12 12.10 -4.03
N VAL A 50 4.45 13.32 -3.61
CA VAL A 50 3.58 14.20 -2.84
C VAL A 50 2.29 14.57 -3.59
N ASP A 51 2.27 14.52 -4.91
CA ASP A 51 1.07 14.72 -5.73
C ASP A 51 0.13 13.51 -5.72
N HIS A 52 0.64 12.33 -5.35
CA HIS A 52 -0.12 11.09 -5.20
C HIS A 52 -0.23 10.63 -3.74
N TRP A 53 -0.19 11.59 -2.81
CA TRP A 53 -0.27 11.29 -1.37
C TRP A 53 -1.56 10.54 -1.05
N PRO A 54 -1.49 9.40 -0.33
CA PRO A 54 -2.66 8.58 -0.07
C PRO A 54 -3.62 9.28 0.89
N THR A 55 -4.90 8.89 0.81
CA THR A 55 -5.97 9.39 1.68
C THR A 55 -6.62 8.25 2.46
N ILE A 56 -7.18 8.55 3.63
CA ILE A 56 -7.94 7.58 4.42
C ILE A 56 -9.19 7.17 3.63
N GLY A 57 -9.48 5.87 3.61
CA GLY A 57 -10.57 5.27 2.82
C GLY A 57 -10.15 4.87 1.40
N GLN A 58 -8.96 5.27 0.93
CA GLN A 58 -8.45 4.86 -0.37
C GLN A 58 -8.12 3.37 -0.39
N LEU A 59 -8.40 2.74 -1.54
CA LEU A 59 -8.04 1.35 -1.82
C LEU A 59 -6.83 1.29 -2.73
N PHE A 60 -5.82 0.51 -2.33
CA PHE A 60 -4.66 0.23 -3.16
C PHE A 60 -4.57 -1.26 -3.49
N PRO A 61 -4.31 -1.64 -4.75
CA PRO A 61 -3.87 -2.99 -5.05
C PRO A 61 -2.49 -3.22 -4.42
N VAL A 62 -2.32 -4.37 -3.76
CA VAL A 62 -1.07 -4.75 -3.11
C VAL A 62 -0.68 -6.17 -3.48
N VAL A 63 0.59 -6.47 -3.37
CA VAL A 63 1.09 -7.85 -3.32
C VAL A 63 1.71 -8.11 -1.96
N TYR A 64 1.44 -9.26 -1.37
CA TYR A 64 1.90 -9.63 -0.04
C TYR A 64 2.38 -11.09 0.03
N SER A 65 3.25 -11.39 1.00
CA SER A 65 3.68 -12.77 1.26
C SER A 65 2.61 -13.51 2.08
N PRO A 66 2.12 -14.68 1.62
CA PRO A 66 1.12 -15.45 2.38
C PRO A 66 1.67 -15.96 3.73
N LYS A 67 2.99 -16.10 3.87
CA LYS A 67 3.64 -16.53 5.12
C LYS A 67 3.87 -15.37 6.10
N ASN A 68 3.98 -14.16 5.58
CA ASN A 68 4.19 -12.95 6.37
C ASN A 68 3.53 -11.75 5.67
N PRO A 69 2.25 -11.47 5.95
CA PRO A 69 1.51 -10.39 5.28
C PRO A 69 2.03 -8.98 5.57
N ASP A 70 2.83 -8.78 6.62
CA ASP A 70 3.57 -7.52 6.85
C ASP A 70 4.62 -7.25 5.75
N ASN A 71 5.07 -8.29 5.04
CA ASN A 71 5.88 -8.14 3.85
C ASN A 71 4.98 -7.93 2.63
N TRP A 72 4.58 -6.68 2.42
CA TRP A 72 3.73 -6.25 1.33
C TRP A 72 4.28 -5.01 0.63
N ARG A 73 3.79 -4.78 -0.59
CA ARG A 73 4.08 -3.56 -1.38
C ARG A 73 2.89 -3.23 -2.26
N LEU A 74 2.82 -1.98 -2.69
CA LEU A 74 1.88 -1.57 -3.73
C LEU A 74 2.11 -2.44 -4.96
N ALA A 75 1.02 -2.91 -5.56
CA ALA A 75 1.10 -3.58 -6.84
C ALA A 75 1.58 -2.55 -7.89
N PRO A 76 2.35 -2.98 -8.91
CA PRO A 76 2.69 -2.11 -10.02
C PRO A 76 1.41 -1.52 -10.63
N SER A 77 1.38 -0.20 -10.85
CA SER A 77 0.34 0.41 -11.67
C SER A 77 0.34 -0.30 -13.02
N GLU A 78 -0.80 -0.88 -13.42
CA GLU A 78 -0.92 -1.43 -14.77
C GLU A 78 -0.54 -0.31 -15.75
N PRO A 79 0.42 -0.52 -16.67
CA PRO A 79 0.77 0.53 -17.62
C PRO A 79 -0.50 0.92 -18.39
N PRO A 80 -0.74 2.23 -18.63
CA PRO A 80 -1.91 2.66 -19.37
C PRO A 80 -1.96 1.90 -20.72
N PRO A 81 -3.15 1.45 -21.17
CA PRO A 81 -3.26 0.79 -22.45
C PRO A 81 -2.68 1.69 -23.55
N VAL A 82 -1.83 1.09 -24.39
CA VAL A 82 -1.18 1.74 -25.55
C VAL A 82 -2.17 2.13 -26.64
#